data_AF-A0A2V7BR08-F1
#
_entry.id   AF-A0A2V7BR08-F1
#
_cell.length_a   1.000
_cell.length_b   1.000
_cell.length_c   1.000
_cell.angle_alpha   90.00
_cell.angle_beta   90.00
_cell.angle_gamma   90.00
#
_symmetry.space_group_name_H-M   'P 1'
#
loop_
_entity.id
_entity.type
_entity.pdbx_description
1 polymer ?
#
loop_
_entity_poly.entity_id
_entity_poly.type
_entity_poly.pdbx_seq_one_letter_code
_entity_poly.pdbx_strand_id
1 'polypeptide(L)'
;MARVTDQMHYRFPPAAAYRLNRCLFALKSDDEFRARFLKDARAAMGELGLEAEHAAAVLRGDRDALLAHGAHPYLVFMADLRLRMEREPVSFEFF
;
A
#
# COMPACT_ATOMS: atom_id res chain seq x y z
N MET A 1 19.34 -5.96 33.15
CA MET A 1 19.67 -6.13 31.72
C MET A 1 18.37 -6.13 30.93
N ALA A 2 18.05 -5.03 30.24
CA ALA A 2 16.86 -4.98 29.38
C ALA A 2 17.12 -5.87 28.16
N ARG A 3 16.23 -6.84 27.91
CA ARG A 3 16.19 -7.52 26.62
C ARG A 3 15.85 -6.47 25.58
N VAL A 4 16.78 -6.19 24.67
CA VAL A 4 16.42 -5.64 23.36
C VAL A 4 15.44 -6.63 22.78
N THR A 5 14.14 -6.33 22.83
CA THR A 5 13.18 -7.04 22.02
C THR A 5 13.62 -6.78 20.58
N ASP A 6 14.06 -7.83 19.91
CA ASP A 6 14.40 -7.87 18.49
C ASP A 6 13.13 -7.62 17.65
N GLN A 7 12.53 -6.43 17.81
CA GLN A 7 11.47 -5.94 16.96
C GLN A 7 12.15 -5.46 15.69
N MET A 8 12.43 -6.40 14.79
CA MET A 8 12.92 -6.09 13.46
C MET A 8 11.99 -5.03 12.83
N HIS A 9 12.56 -3.88 12.50
CA HIS A 9 11.86 -2.78 11.83
C HIS A 9 11.30 -3.18 10.45
N TYR A 10 11.79 -4.29 9.91
CA TYR A 10 11.32 -4.88 8.66
C TYR A 10 11.50 -6.40 8.71
N ARG A 11 10.41 -7.13 8.46
CA ARG A 11 10.43 -8.56 8.18
C ARG A 11 10.22 -8.76 6.69
N PHE A 12 10.98 -9.69 6.10
CA PHE A 12 10.76 -10.06 4.71
C PHE A 12 9.30 -10.53 4.54
N PRO A 13 8.57 -10.06 3.52
CA PRO A 13 7.15 -10.36 3.38
C PRO A 13 6.92 -11.86 3.21
N PRO A 14 5.91 -12.44 3.88
CA PRO A 14 5.49 -13.81 3.56
C PRO A 14 4.98 -13.87 2.13
N ALA A 15 5.04 -15.04 1.49
CA ALA A 15 4.55 -15.23 0.11
C ALA A 15 3.07 -14.79 -0.04
N ALA A 16 2.26 -14.96 1.00
CA ALA A 16 0.87 -14.50 1.04
C ALA A 16 0.72 -12.97 0.86
N ALA A 17 1.73 -12.18 1.23
CA ALA A 17 1.74 -10.74 1.07
C ALA A 17 2.14 -10.29 -0.34
N TYR A 18 2.47 -11.21 -1.26
CA TYR A 18 2.91 -10.85 -2.62
C TYR A 18 1.88 -10.00 -3.35
N ARG A 19 0.60 -10.40 -3.36
CA ARG A 19 -0.46 -9.66 -4.07
C ARG A 19 -0.70 -8.28 -3.47
N LEU A 20 -0.62 -8.16 -2.15
CA LEU A 20 -0.71 -6.89 -1.44
C LEU A 20 0.43 -5.95 -1.84
N ASN A 21 1.67 -6.44 -1.79
CA ASN A 21 2.84 -5.65 -2.17
C ASN A 21 2.84 -5.30 -3.66
N ARG A 22 2.34 -6.18 -4.54
CA ARG A 22 2.15 -5.89 -5.96
C ARG A 22 1.14 -4.77 -6.19
N CYS A 23 0.01 -4.79 -5.46
CA CYS A 23 -1.00 -3.74 -5.52
C CYS A 23 -0.43 -2.39 -5.07
N LEU A 24 0.27 -2.34 -3.93
CA LEU A 24 0.90 -1.12 -3.43
C LEU A 24 2.00 -0.61 -4.38
N PHE A 25 2.75 -1.51 -5.00
CA PHE A 25 3.74 -1.15 -6.02
C PHE A 25 3.09 -0.54 -7.28
N ALA A 26 1.97 -1.09 -7.73
CA ALA A 26 1.20 -0.56 -8.86
C ALA A 26 0.64 0.83 -8.54
N LEU A 27 0.04 1.02 -7.36
CA LEU A 27 -0.38 2.35 -6.90
C LEU A 27 0.78 3.35 -6.88
N LYS A 28 1.98 2.93 -6.48
CA LYS A 28 3.16 3.79 -6.47
C LYS A 28 3.64 4.18 -7.88
N SER A 29 3.65 3.23 -8.82
CA SER A 29 4.52 3.28 -10.01
C SER A 29 3.78 3.20 -11.35
N ASP A 30 2.49 2.86 -11.35
CA ASP A 30 1.67 2.69 -12.55
C ASP A 30 0.53 3.72 -12.56
N ASP A 31 0.63 4.69 -13.47
CA ASP A 31 -0.32 5.80 -13.60
C ASP A 31 -1.68 5.31 -14.12
N GLU A 32 -1.69 4.34 -15.03
CA GLU A 32 -2.93 3.77 -15.56
C GLU A 32 -3.65 2.96 -14.49
N PHE A 33 -2.91 2.17 -13.72
CA PHE A 33 -3.48 1.44 -12.59
C PHE A 33 -4.06 2.39 -11.55
N ARG A 34 -3.36 3.47 -11.19
CA ARG A 34 -3.93 4.49 -10.29
C ARG A 34 -5.20 5.10 -10.85
N ALA A 35 -5.24 5.43 -12.14
CA ALA A 35 -6.44 5.98 -12.76
C ALA A 35 -7.62 5.00 -12.68
N ARG A 36 -7.40 3.71 -12.96
CA ARG A 36 -8.41 2.65 -12.77
C ARG A 36 -8.85 2.53 -11.31
N PHE A 37 -7.89 2.54 -10.38
CA PHE A 37 -8.15 2.46 -8.94
C PHE A 37 -8.97 3.65 -8.42
N LEU A 38 -8.68 4.87 -8.87
CA LEU A 38 -9.44 6.07 -8.46
C LEU A 38 -10.88 6.05 -9.00
N LYS A 39 -11.10 5.43 -10.17
CA LYS A 39 -12.42 5.25 -10.76
C LYS A 39 -13.22 4.15 -10.07
N ASP A 40 -12.61 2.98 -9.86
CA ASP A 40 -13.19 1.84 -9.15
C ASP A 40 -12.09 1.00 -8.50
N ALA A 41 -11.81 1.31 -7.23
CA ALA A 41 -10.74 0.66 -6.48
C ALA A 41 -10.98 -0.83 -6.28
N ARG A 42 -12.24 -1.28 -6.15
CA ARG A 42 -12.55 -2.69 -5.93
C ARG A 42 -12.33 -3.50 -7.19
N ALA A 43 -12.75 -2.98 -8.35
CA ALA A 43 -12.48 -3.62 -9.63
C ALA A 43 -10.97 -3.70 -9.91
N ALA A 44 -10.24 -2.59 -9.74
CA ALA A 44 -8.80 -2.53 -9.99
C ALA A 44 -7.99 -3.51 -9.11
N MET A 45 -8.32 -3.62 -7.81
CA MET A 45 -7.68 -4.59 -6.93
C MET A 45 -8.09 -6.04 -7.26
N GLY A 46 -9.29 -6.25 -7.78
CA GLY A 46 -9.77 -7.53 -8.29
C GLY A 46 -8.94 -8.06 -9.46
N GLU A 47 -8.48 -7.18 -10.37
CA GLU A 47 -7.56 -7.54 -11.47
C GLU A 47 -6.25 -8.17 -10.96
N LEU A 48 -5.81 -7.79 -9.76
CA LEU A 48 -4.60 -8.31 -9.11
C LEU A 48 -4.88 -9.53 -8.22
N GLY A 49 -6.14 -9.98 -8.11
CA GLY A 49 -6.56 -11.06 -7.24
C GLY A 49 -6.35 -10.76 -5.76
N LEU A 50 -6.48 -9.48 -5.35
CA LEU A 50 -6.28 -9.10 -3.97
C LEU A 50 -7.44 -9.60 -3.09
N GLU A 51 -7.10 -10.29 -2.01
CA GLU A 51 -8.08 -10.80 -1.06
C GLU A 51 -8.89 -9.67 -0.41
N ALA A 52 -10.15 -9.95 -0.07
CA ALA A 52 -11.10 -8.93 0.40
C ALA A 52 -10.61 -8.18 1.65
N GLU A 53 -9.94 -8.87 2.58
CA GLU A 53 -9.38 -8.28 3.79
C GLU A 53 -8.26 -7.27 3.48
N HIS A 54 -7.32 -7.66 2.61
CA HIS A 54 -6.25 -6.77 2.16
C HIS A 54 -6.80 -5.58 1.35
N ALA A 55 -7.78 -5.83 0.49
CA ALA A 55 -8.45 -4.77 -0.28
C ALA A 55 -9.14 -3.76 0.65
N ALA A 56 -9.80 -4.23 1.71
CA ALA A 56 -10.42 -3.36 2.70
C ALA A 56 -9.40 -2.50 3.46
N ALA A 57 -8.22 -3.05 3.79
CA ALA A 57 -7.13 -2.29 4.40
C ALA A 57 -6.57 -1.22 3.46
N VAL A 58 -6.40 -1.54 2.17
CA VAL A 58 -5.96 -0.57 1.14
C VAL A 58 -6.98 0.56 0.98
N LEU A 59 -8.28 0.26 0.91
CA LEU A 59 -9.35 1.26 0.77
C LEU A 59 -9.41 2.25 1.94
N ARG A 60 -9.21 1.76 3.17
CA ARG A 60 -9.22 2.59 4.37
C ARG A 60 -7.92 3.40 4.55
N GLY A 61 -6.86 3.09 3.81
CA GLY A 61 -5.53 3.63 4.09
C GLY A 61 -5.01 3.22 5.47
N ASP A 62 -5.42 2.04 5.96
CA ASP A 62 -5.12 1.55 7.29
C ASP A 62 -3.69 1.00 7.34
N ARG A 63 -2.74 1.89 7.63
CA ARG A 63 -1.30 1.59 7.63
C ARG A 63 -0.97 0.41 8.55
N ASP A 64 -1.53 0.38 9.76
CA ASP A 64 -1.18 -0.63 10.74
C ASP A 64 -1.71 -2.01 10.32
N ALA A 65 -2.93 -2.07 9.78
CA ALA A 65 -3.46 -3.30 9.19
C ALA A 65 -2.62 -3.77 7.99
N LEU A 66 -2.24 -2.87 7.08
CA LEU A 66 -1.39 -3.21 5.94
C LEU A 66 -0.05 -3.81 6.39
N LEU A 67 0.59 -3.22 7.40
CA LEU A 67 1.84 -3.73 7.96
C LEU A 67 1.65 -5.09 8.64
N ALA A 68 0.55 -5.28 9.39
CA ALA A 68 0.22 -6.57 10.00
C ALA A 68 0.02 -7.68 8.95
N HIS A 69 -0.48 -7.33 7.76
CA HIS A 69 -0.60 -8.23 6.60
C HIS A 69 0.70 -8.41 5.80
N GLY A 70 1.82 -7.85 6.25
CA GLY A 70 3.13 -8.00 5.61
C GLY A 70 3.38 -7.06 4.43
N ALA A 71 2.67 -5.92 4.37
CA ALA A 71 3.00 -4.86 3.42
C ALA A 71 4.39 -4.27 3.71
N HIS A 72 5.12 -3.94 2.65
CA HIS A 72 6.39 -3.26 2.75
C HIS A 72 6.16 -1.80 3.18
N PRO A 73 6.77 -1.30 4.27
CA PRO A 73 6.51 0.04 4.81
C PRO A 73 6.69 1.17 3.79
N TYR A 74 7.75 1.11 2.98
CA TYR A 74 7.98 2.06 1.89
C TYR A 74 6.86 2.07 0.84
N LEU A 75 6.32 0.90 0.45
CA LEU A 75 5.25 0.84 -0.54
C LEU A 75 3.93 1.39 0.03
N VAL A 76 3.65 1.16 1.31
CA VAL A 76 2.50 1.76 2.00
C VAL A 76 2.58 3.29 1.95
N PHE A 77 3.73 3.84 2.37
CA PHE A 77 3.96 5.29 2.33
C PHE A 77 3.83 5.87 0.92
N MET A 78 4.51 5.28 -0.06
CA MET A 78 4.52 5.81 -1.42
C MET A 78 3.17 5.68 -2.13
N ALA A 79 2.43 4.60 -1.91
CA ALA A 79 1.10 4.43 -2.49
C ALA A 79 0.12 5.49 -1.96
N ASP A 80 0.13 5.73 -0.66
CA ASP A 80 -0.69 6.77 -0.01
C ASP A 80 -0.30 8.17 -0.52
N LEU A 81 1.00 8.50 -0.56
CA LEU A 81 1.49 9.77 -1.10
C LEU A 81 1.01 9.98 -2.55
N ARG A 82 1.18 8.98 -3.41
CA ARG A 82 0.74 9.07 -4.81
C ARG A 82 -0.77 9.27 -4.94
N LEU A 83 -1.57 8.56 -4.16
CA LEU A 83 -3.02 8.73 -4.17
C LEU A 83 -3.46 10.12 -3.69
N ARG A 84 -2.76 10.72 -2.71
CA ARG A 84 -3.02 12.09 -2.27
C ARG A 84 -2.68 13.11 -3.37
N MET A 85 -1.53 12.95 -4.02
CA MET A 85 -1.13 13.82 -5.13
C MET A 85 -2.14 13.83 -6.29
N GLU A 86 -2.77 12.69 -6.59
CA GLU A 86 -3.81 12.61 -7.64
C GLU A 86 -5.13 13.28 -7.24
N ARG A 87 -5.52 13.18 -5.96
CA ARG A 87 -6.80 13.73 -5.46
C ARG A 87 -6.73 15.22 -5.21
N GLU A 88 -5.58 15.67 -4.73
CA GLU A 88 -5.29 17.05 -4.40
C GLU A 88 -4.03 17.44 -5.18
N PRO A 89 -4.18 17.87 -6.45
CA PRO A 89 -3.09 18.45 -7.22
C PRO A 89 -2.76 19.85 -6.67
N VAL A 90 -2.36 19.92 -5.41
CA VAL A 90 -1.72 21.09 -4.82
C VAL A 90 -0.25 21.01 -5.21
N SER A 91 0.35 22.13 -5.57
CA SER A 91 1.79 22.26 -5.79
C SER A 91 2.54 21.79 -4.54
N PHE A 92 3.01 20.54 -4.55
CA PHE A 92 3.96 20.05 -3.57
C PHE A 92 5.28 20.79 -3.84
N GLU A 93 5.51 21.91 -3.15
CA GLU A 93 6.85 22.48 -3.03
C GLU A 93 7.68 21.46 -2.22
N PHE A 94 8.65 20.84 -2.89
CA PHE A 94 9.59 19.93 -2.25
C PHE A 94 10.55 20.76 -1.36
N PHE A 95 10.58 20.46 -0.06
CA PHE A 95 11.64 20.91 0.85
C PHE A 95 12.88 20.02 0.71
#